data_AF-A0AAP3M5K2-F1
#
_entry.id   AF-A0AAP3M5K2-F1
#
_cell.length_a   1.000
_cell.length_b   1.000
_cell.length_c   1.000
_cell.angle_alpha   90.00
_cell.angle_beta   90.00
_cell.angle_gamma   90.00
#
_symmetry.space_group_name_H-M   'P 1'
#
loop_
_entity.id
_entity.type
_entity.pdbx_description
1 polymer ?
#
loop_
_entity_poly.entity_id
_entity_poly.type
_entity_poly.pdbx_seq_one_letter_code
_entity_poly.pdbx_strand_id
1 'polypeptide(L)' 'MIVIIALFFGAALGAFKARKRGGNLADMLQYGAVYGMIFGILGLFGTIITHRMLV' A
#
# COMPACT_ATOMS: atom_id res chain seq x y z
N MET A 1 7.08 -7.48 9.51
CA MET A 1 6.17 -8.15 8.55
C MET A 1 6.08 -7.29 7.30
N ILE A 2 6.61 -7.77 6.16
CA ILE A 2 6.74 -6.98 4.92
C ILE A 2 5.37 -6.49 4.42
N VAL A 3 4.33 -7.32 4.53
CA VAL A 3 2.94 -6.98 4.14
C VAL A 3 2.44 -5.69 4.79
N ILE A 4 2.58 -5.57 6.12
CA ILE A 4 2.04 -4.44 6.89
C ILE A 4 2.76 -3.14 6.53
N ILE A 5 4.08 -3.20 6.38
CA ILE A 5 4.89 -2.04 5.98
C ILE A 5 4.49 -1.58 4.58
N ALA A 6 4.37 -2.52 3.64
CA ALA A 6 3.95 -2.21 2.27
C ALA A 6 2.54 -1.61 2.24
N LEU A 7 1.58 -2.20 2.97
CA LEU A 7 0.20 -1.70 3.04
C LEU A 7 0.13 -0.24 3.51
N PHE A 8 0.78 0.10 4.63
CA PHE A 8 0.76 1.48 5.13
C PHE A 8 1.52 2.45 4.23
N PHE A 9 2.61 2.01 3.61
CA PHE A 9 3.33 2.80 2.62
C PHE A 9 2.45 3.11 1.40
N GLY A 10 1.76 2.09 0.87
CA GLY A 10 0.81 2.26 -0.23
C GLY A 10 -0.33 3.20 0.17
N ALA A 11 -0.94 3.00 1.33
CA ALA A 11 -2.04 3.84 1.79
C ALA A 11 -1.64 5.31 1.94
N ALA A 12 -0.47 5.58 2.53
CA ALA A 12 0.07 6.93 2.65
C ALA A 12 0.32 7.57 1.27
N LEU A 13 0.91 6.81 0.33
CA LEU A 13 1.20 7.28 -1.03
C LEU A 13 -0.08 7.56 -1.83
N GLY A 14 -1.11 6.72 -1.70
CA GLY A 14 -2.42 6.92 -2.31
C GLY A 14 -3.10 8.17 -1.79
N ALA A 15 -3.20 8.31 -0.45
CA ALA A 15 -3.79 9.48 0.19
C ALA A 15 -3.04 10.77 -0.17
N PHE A 16 -1.70 10.74 -0.20
CA PHE A 16 -0.88 11.87 -0.63
C PHE A 16 -1.16 12.26 -2.09
N LYS A 17 -1.30 11.27 -2.99
CA LYS A 17 -1.59 11.52 -4.40
C LYS A 17 -2.98 12.13 -4.61
N ALA A 18 -3.99 11.68 -3.87
CA ALA A 18 -5.32 12.30 -3.86
C ALA A 18 -5.26 13.75 -3.37
N ARG A 19 -4.56 14.00 -2.25
CA ARG A 19 -4.37 15.36 -1.71
C ARG A 19 -3.68 16.29 -2.71
N LYS A 20 -2.63 15.81 -3.40
CA LYS A 20 -1.93 16.59 -4.43
C LYS A 20 -2.82 16.96 -5.62
N ARG A 21 -3.87 16.19 -5.88
CA ARG A 21 -4.88 16.45 -6.93
C ARG A 21 -6.06 17.29 -6.45
N GLY A 22 -6.03 17.79 -5.22
CA GLY A 22 -7.13 18.58 -4.64
C GLY A 22 -8.32 17.75 -4.18
N GLY A 23 -8.17 16.44 -4.01
CA GLY A 23 -9.22 15.55 -3.52
C GLY A 23 -9.60 15.81 -2.06
N ASN A 24 -10.85 15.54 -1.71
CA ASN A 24 -11.37 15.68 -0.35
C ASN A 24 -10.99 14.47 0.54
N LEU A 25 -11.50 14.42 1.78
CA LEU A 25 -11.21 13.32 2.70
C LEU A 25 -11.65 11.95 2.15
N ALA A 26 -12.81 11.88 1.49
CA ALA A 26 -13.29 10.63 0.89
C ALA A 26 -12.37 10.16 -0.24
N ASP A 27 -11.88 11.08 -1.08
CA ASP A 27 -10.90 10.77 -2.13
C ASP A 27 -9.59 10.24 -1.54
N MET A 28 -9.11 10.87 -0.46
CA MET A 28 -7.90 10.45 0.24
C MET A 28 -8.04 9.05 0.81
N LEU A 29 -9.19 8.73 1.42
CA LEU A 29 -9.48 7.41 1.96
C LEU A 29 -9.61 6.36 0.84
N GLN A 30 -10.27 6.69 -0.26
CA GLN A 30 -10.45 5.78 -1.39
C GLN A 30 -9.12 5.47 -2.09
N TYR A 31 -8.32 6.50 -2.39
CA TYR A 31 -6.99 6.31 -2.97
C TYR A 31 -6.06 5.58 -2.00
N GLY A 32 -6.10 5.94 -0.71
CA GLY A 32 -5.34 5.23 0.33
C GLY A 32 -5.71 3.75 0.39
N ALA A 33 -7.00 3.41 0.38
CA ALA A 33 -7.46 2.02 0.38
C ALA A 33 -6.97 1.26 -0.87
N VAL A 34 -7.13 1.85 -2.07
CA VAL A 34 -6.70 1.20 -3.32
C VAL A 34 -5.19 0.98 -3.35
N TYR A 35 -4.39 1.99 -3.05
CA TYR A 35 -2.94 1.85 -3.03
C TYR A 35 -2.48 0.92 -1.90
N GLY A 36 -3.13 0.95 -0.73
CA GLY A 36 -2.86 0.05 0.38
C GLY A 36 -3.10 -1.41 0.03
N MET A 37 -4.20 -1.72 -0.68
CA MET A 37 -4.46 -3.07 -1.18
C MET A 37 -3.40 -3.53 -2.18
N ILE A 38 -3.05 -2.69 -3.15
CA ILE A 38 -2.03 -3.01 -4.17
C ILE A 38 -0.69 -3.31 -3.50
N PHE A 39 -0.22 -2.42 -2.62
CA PHE A 39 1.04 -2.65 -1.92
C PHE A 39 0.98 -3.79 -0.92
N GLY A 40 -0.16 -4.03 -0.26
CA GLY A 40 -0.36 -5.18 0.60
C GLY A 40 -0.18 -6.49 -0.16
N ILE A 41 -0.77 -6.61 -1.36
CA ILE A 41 -0.60 -7.76 -2.25
C ILE A 41 0.86 -7.90 -2.70
N LEU A 42 1.52 -6.81 -3.09
CA LEU A 42 2.95 -6.83 -3.43
C LEU A 42 3.83 -7.27 -2.24
N GLY A 43 3.52 -6.79 -1.04
CA GLY A 43 4.19 -7.17 0.19
C GLY A 43 3.96 -8.64 0.56
N LEU A 44 2.79 -9.20 0.26
CA LEU A 44 2.49 -10.63 0.41
C LEU A 44 3.39 -11.46 -0.50
N PHE A 45 3.44 -11.13 -1.79
CA PHE A 45 4.32 -11.81 -2.73
C PHE A 45 5.80 -11.67 -2.32
N GLY A 46 6.22 -10.46 -1.94
CA GLY A 46 7.57 -10.23 -1.41
C GLY A 46 7.88 -11.11 -0.20
N THR A 47 6.95 -11.23 0.75
CA THR A 47 7.10 -12.11 1.92
C THR A 47 7.30 -13.56 1.51
N ILE A 48 6.44 -14.08 0.63
CA ILE A 48 6.50 -15.48 0.18
C ILE A 48 7.81 -15.74 -0.55
N ILE A 49 8.18 -14.88 -1.51
CA ILE A 49 9.41 -15.03 -2.30
C ILE A 49 10.65 -14.99 -1.38
N THR A 50 10.74 -13.99 -0.50
CA THR A 50 11.84 -13.88 0.47
C THR A 50 11.92 -15.13 1.34
N HIS A 51 10.79 -15.63 1.83
CA HIS A 51 10.77 -16.85 2.62
C HIS A 51 11.22 -18.07 1.80
N ARG A 52 10.81 -18.21 0.54
CA ARG A 52 11.19 -19.35 -0.32
C ARG A 52 12.65 -19.34 -0.77
N MET A 53 13.28 -18.17 -0.79
CA MET A 53 14.68 -18.03 -1.22
C MET A 53 15.67 -18.11 -0.06
N LEU A 54 15.27 -17.71 1.14
CA LEU A 54 16.16 -17.61 2.31
C LEU A 54 16.00 -18.78 3.30
N VAL A 55 14.91 -19.55 3.19
CA VAL A 55 14.59 -20.71 4.05
C VAL A 55 14.25 -21.90 3.17
#